data_AF-A0A2E6C5Y6-F1
#
_entry.id   AF-A0A2E6C5Y6-F1
#
_cell.length_a   1.000
_cell.length_b   1.000
_cell.length_c   1.000
_cell.angle_alpha   90.00
_cell.angle_beta   90.00
_cell.angle_gamma   90.00
#
_symmetry.space_group_name_H-M   'P 1'
#
loop_
_entity.id
_entity.type
_entity.pdbx_description
1 polymer ?
#
loop_
_entity_poly.entity_id
_entity_poly.type
_entity_poly.pdbx_seq_one_letter_code
_entity_poly.pdbx_strand_id
1 'polypeptide(L)' 'MVSVYPLWIERLVFFTLITLGIYLGIVLGDTLSGIGLIVARFCGIPLLILVLTEGIGRGIQSALSN' A
#
# COMPACT_ATOMS: atom_id res chain seq x y z
N MET A 1 -21.58 -22.93 1.98
CA MET A 1 -21.57 -21.69 2.77
C MET A 1 -20.52 -20.79 2.13
N VAL A 2 -20.91 -19.66 1.55
CA VAL A 2 -19.96 -18.72 0.97
C VAL A 2 -19.07 -18.23 2.11
N SER A 3 -17.78 -18.58 2.07
CA SER A 3 -16.79 -18.06 3.01
C SER A 3 -16.69 -16.56 2.76
N VAL A 4 -17.38 -15.76 3.58
CA VAL A 4 -17.34 -14.30 3.47
C VAL A 4 -15.89 -13.89 3.70
N TYR A 5 -15.25 -13.40 2.65
CA TYR A 5 -13.88 -12.92 2.74
C TYR A 5 -13.79 -11.86 3.86
N PRO A 6 -12.85 -11.98 4.81
CA PRO A 6 -12.86 -11.11 5.96
C PRO A 6 -12.34 -9.72 5.59
N LEU A 7 -13.23 -8.74 5.38
CA LEU A 7 -12.89 -7.35 5.05
C LEU A 7 -11.91 -6.68 6.04
N TRP A 8 -11.76 -7.22 7.26
CA TRP A 8 -10.81 -6.70 8.24
C TRP A 8 -9.35 -6.96 7.84
N ILE A 9 -9.07 -8.00 7.05
CA ILE A 9 -7.72 -8.34 6.59
C ILE A 9 -7.21 -7.28 5.61
N GLU A 10 -8.04 -6.83 4.65
CA GLU A 10 -7.67 -5.74 3.73
C GLU A 10 -7.33 -4.44 4.48
N ARG A 11 -8.07 -4.14 5.54
CA ARG A 11 -7.80 -2.96 6.37
C ARG A 11 -6.45 -3.06 7.08
N LEU A 12 -6.10 -4.23 7.63
CA LEU A 12 -4.79 -4.46 8.25
C LEU A 12 -3.64 -4.36 7.25
N VAL A 13 -3.83 -4.91 6.05
CA VAL A 13 -2.85 -4.78 4.96
C VAL A 13 -2.67 -3.31 4.61
N PHE A 14 -3.76 -2.56 4.46
CA PHE A 14 -3.69 -1.13 4.15
C PHE A 14 -2.95 -0.34 5.24
N PHE A 15 -3.27 -0.54 6.52
CA PHE A 15 -2.56 0.13 7.62
C PHE A 15 -1.07 -0.23 7.65
N THR A 16 -0.74 -1.50 7.39
CA THR A 16 0.65 -1.95 7.33
C THR A 16 1.39 -1.23 6.19
N LEU A 17 0.80 -1.17 5.00
CA LEU A 17 1.38 -0.46 3.85
C LEU A 17 1.55 1.04 4.13
N ILE A 18 0.62 1.68 4.84
CA ILE A 18 0.73 3.09 5.24
C ILE A 18 1.90 3.28 6.20
N THR A 19 2.01 2.47 7.26
CA THR A 19 3.13 2.57 8.21
C THR A 19 4.48 2.33 7.54
N LEU A 20 4.56 1.35 6.64
CA LEU A 20 5.75 1.08 5.84
C LEU A 20 6.07 2.24 4.90
N GLY A 21 5.06 2.84 4.27
CA GLY A 21 5.24 4.01 3.41
C GLY A 21 5.77 5.22 4.16
N ILE A 22 5.29 5.47 5.37
CA ILE A 22 5.83 6.54 6.23
C ILE A 22 7.30 6.27 6.55
N TYR A 23 7.64 5.05 6.95
CA TYR A 23 9.02 4.64 7.22
C TYR A 23 9.92 4.81 6.00
N LEU A 24 9.50 4.31 4.82
CA LEU A 24 10.22 4.47 3.56
C LEU A 24 10.42 5.95 3.22
N GLY A 25 9.42 6.80 3.45
CA GLY A 25 9.53 8.24 3.23
C GLY A 25 10.51 8.94 4.18
N ILE A 26 10.75 8.40 5.37
CA ILE A 26 11.79 8.88 6.29
C ILE A 26 13.16 8.48 5.74
N VAL A 27 13.35 7.19 5.43
CA VAL A 27 14.62 6.65 4.90
C VAL A 27 15.00 7.30 3.56
N LEU A 28 14.03 7.57 2.68
CA LEU A 28 14.28 8.29 1.43
C LEU A 28 14.86 9.69 1.66
N GLY A 29 14.60 10.31 2.81
CA GLY A 29 15.17 11.60 3.18
C GLY A 29 16.70 11.59 3.27
N ASP A 30 17.32 10.42 3.47
CA ASP A 30 18.78 10.27 3.50
C ASP A 30 19.40 10.26 2.10
N THR A 31 18.59 10.06 1.06
CA THR A 31 19.07 9.90 -0.34
C THR A 31 18.51 10.95 -1.31
N LEU A 32 17.32 11.50 -1.03
CA LEU A 32 16.68 12.54 -1.83
C LEU A 32 16.47 13.81 -1.00
N SER A 33 16.63 14.96 -1.64
CA SER A 33 16.37 16.27 -1.02
C SER A 33 15.46 17.15 -1.90
N GLY A 34 14.87 18.18 -1.30
CA GLY A 34 14.07 19.19 -2.02
C GLY A 34 12.83 18.60 -2.69
N ILE A 35 12.58 19.01 -3.94
CA ILE A 35 11.36 18.64 -4.68
C ILE A 35 11.25 17.13 -4.89
N GLY A 36 12.37 16.44 -5.14
CA GLY A 36 12.37 14.98 -5.34
C GLY A 36 11.83 14.23 -4.12
N LEU A 37 12.22 14.67 -2.92
CA LEU A 37 11.74 14.08 -1.66
C LEU A 37 10.25 14.37 -1.46
N ILE A 38 9.79 15.58 -1.76
CA ILE A 38 8.37 15.96 -1.66
C ILE A 38 7.52 15.09 -2.60
N VAL A 39 7.93 14.98 -3.88
CA VAL A 39 7.21 14.16 -4.87
C VAL A 39 7.18 12.70 -4.45
N ALA A 40 8.30 12.15 -3.97
CA ALA A 40 8.33 10.78 -3.49
C ALA A 40 7.40 10.55 -2.28
N ARG A 41 7.38 11.47 -1.32
CA ARG A 41 6.65 11.31 -0.06
C ARG A 41 5.15 11.54 -0.18
N PHE A 42 4.74 12.50 -1.02
CA PHE A 42 3.34 12.90 -1.16
C PHE A 42 2.64 12.36 -2.41
N CYS A 43 3.39 11.92 -3.42
CA CYS A 43 2.82 11.39 -4.66
C CYS A 43 3.28 9.94 -4.92
N GLY A 44 4.58 9.68 -4.91
CA GLY A 44 5.15 8.38 -5.25
C GLY A 44 4.73 7.26 -4.30
N ILE A 45 5.04 7.40 -3.01
CA ILE A 45 4.72 6.42 -1.97
C ILE A 45 3.19 6.23 -1.84
N PRO A 46 2.35 7.29 -1.77
CA PRO A 46 0.90 7.11 -1.75
C PRO A 46 0.36 6.37 -2.98
N LEU A 47 0.85 6.68 -4.18
CA LEU A 47 0.42 6.00 -5.40
C LEU A 47 0.86 4.53 -5.40
N LEU A 48 2.07 4.22 -4.92
CA LEU A 48 2.54 2.85 -4.75
C LEU A 48 1.64 2.06 -3.80
N ILE A 49 1.25 2.63 -2.67
CA ILE A 49 0.35 2.00 -1.70
C ILE A 49 -1.00 1.67 -2.34
N LEU A 50 -1.56 2.59 -3.12
CA LEU A 50 -2.83 2.37 -3.84
C LEU A 50 -2.73 1.21 -4.83
N VAL A 51 -1.67 1.19 -5.65
CA VAL A 51 -1.44 0.12 -6.64
C VAL A 51 -1.28 -1.23 -5.96
N LEU A 52 -0.50 -1.30 -4.87
CA LEU A 52 -0.32 -2.54 -4.11
C LEU A 52 -1.63 -3.01 -3.48
N THR A 53 -2.41 -2.09 -2.90
CA THR A 53 -3.69 -2.42 -2.26
C THR A 53 -4.69 -2.94 -3.30
N GLU A 54 -4.80 -2.30 -4.46
CA GLU A 54 -5.66 -2.75 -5.55
C GLU A 54 -5.19 -4.11 -6.09
N GLY A 55 -3.89 -4.28 -6.31
CA GLY A 55 -3.31 -5.53 -6.81
C GLY A 55 -3.57 -6.71 -5.88
N ILE A 56 -3.43 -6.50 -4.57
CA ILE A 56 -3.75 -7.52 -3.55
C ILE A 56 -5.24 -7.84 -3.58
N GLY A 57 -6.12 -6.83 -3.59
CA GLY A 57 -7.57 -7.04 -3.66
C GLY A 57 -7.99 -7.84 -4.89
N ARG A 58 -7.45 -7.52 -6.07
CA ARG A 58 -7.71 -8.27 -7.31
C ARG A 58 -7.15 -9.69 -7.27
N GLY A 59 -5.96 -9.88 -6.71
CA GLY A 59 -5.34 -11.21 -6.58
C GLY A 59 -6.15 -12.13 -5.67
N ILE A 60 -6.61 -11.61 -4.54
CA ILE A 60 -7.48 -12.33 -3.60
C ILE A 60 -8.81 -12.69 -4.26
N GLN A 61 -9.47 -11.72 -4.92
CA GLN A 61 -10.72 -11.99 -5.66
C GLN A 61 -10.53 -13.06 -6.73
N SER A 62 -9.41 -13.03 -7.46
CA SER A 62 -9.10 -14.05 -8.46
C SER A 62 -8.91 -15.44 -7.85
N ALA A 63 -8.32 -15.54 -6.66
CA ALA A 63 -8.08 -16.82 -5.99
C ALA A 63 -9.35 -17.42 -5.36
N LEU A 64 -10.28 -16.57 -4.92
CA LEU A 64 -11.54 -16.97 -4.27
C LEU A 64 -12.72 -17.17 -5.26
N SER A 65 -12.56 -16.80 -6.53
CA SER A 65 -13.60 -16.93 -7.56
C SER A 65 -13.76 -18.37 -8.13
N ASN A 66 -13.22 -19.38 -7.44
CA ASN A 66 -13.24 -20.79 -7.87
C ASN A 66 -14.08 -21.66 -6.92
#